data_AF-A0A1M7JQG1-F1
#
_entry.id   AF-A0A1M7JQG1-F1
#
_cell.length_a   1.000
_cell.length_b   1.000
_cell.length_c   1.000
_cell.angle_alpha   90.00
_cell.angle_beta   90.00
_cell.angle_gamma   90.00
#
_symmetry.space_group_name_H-M   'P 1'
#
loop_
_entity.id
_entity.type
_entity.pdbx_description
1 polymer ?
#
loop_
_entity_poly.entity_id
_entity_poly.type
_entity_poly.pdbx_seq_one_letter_code
_entity_poly.pdbx_strand_id
1 'polypeptide(L)'
;MRTLKLIARFYRGVFLANFLVTLSCIGIISYYGTHAHKLMGFLFWFKVITIGMIFSTAIYYQKKEMYYYQNLGVSKLKLGVTTSLFDFLLWLFIIINAYR
;
A
#
# COMPACT_ATOMS: atom_id res chain seq x y z
N MET A 1 -13.74 -18.83 -2.26
CA MET A 1 -12.83 -18.43 -1.15
C MET A 1 -11.32 -18.65 -1.42
N ARG A 2 -10.90 -19.31 -2.51
CA ARG A 2 -9.47 -19.60 -2.78
C ARG A 2 -8.65 -18.36 -3.15
N THR A 3 -9.24 -17.45 -3.93
CA THR A 3 -8.61 -16.19 -4.38
C THR A 3 -8.34 -15.20 -3.24
N LEU A 4 -9.27 -15.05 -2.30
CA LEU A 4 -9.10 -14.22 -1.08
C LEU A 4 -7.89 -14.67 -0.24
N LYS A 5 -7.68 -15.98 -0.09
CA LYS A 5 -6.52 -16.52 0.64
C LYS A 5 -5.20 -16.17 -0.05
N LEU A 6 -5.18 -16.16 -1.38
CA LEU A 6 -3.98 -15.78 -2.16
C LEU A 6 -3.68 -14.29 -2.01
N ILE A 7 -4.71 -13.44 -2.10
CA ILE A 7 -4.58 -11.99 -1.88
C ILE A 7 -4.08 -11.71 -0.47
N ALA A 8 -4.65 -12.37 0.55
CA ALA A 8 -4.23 -12.19 1.95
C ALA A 8 -2.77 -12.62 2.19
N ARG A 9 -2.33 -13.72 1.55
CA ARG A 9 -0.93 -14.17 1.63
C ARG A 9 0.03 -13.17 1.00
N PHE A 10 -0.30 -12.67 -0.19
CA PHE A 10 0.48 -11.63 -0.86
C PHE A 10 0.52 -10.33 -0.03
N TYR A 11 -0.64 -9.91 0.51
CA TYR A 11 -0.75 -8.73 1.36
C TYR A 11 0.14 -8.84 2.59
N ARG A 12 0.23 -10.01 3.24
CA ARG A 12 1.11 -10.21 4.41
C ARG A 12 2.59 -9.92 4.11
N GLY A 13 3.07 -10.22 2.90
CA GLY A 13 4.46 -9.93 2.51
C GLY A 13 4.73 -8.45 2.25
N VAL A 14 3.70 -7.70 1.87
CA VAL A 14 3.78 -6.27 1.52
C VAL A 14 3.34 -5.36 2.67
N PHE A 15 2.57 -5.91 3.62
CA PHE A 15 1.92 -5.19 4.72
C PHE A 15 2.90 -4.37 5.54
N LEU A 16 4.03 -4.96 5.96
CA LEU A 16 4.98 -4.28 6.84
C LEU A 16 5.58 -3.03 6.19
N ALA A 17 5.94 -3.11 4.90
CA ALA A 17 6.48 -1.97 4.16
C ALA A 17 5.43 -0.87 4.01
N ASN A 18 4.21 -1.22 3.61
CA ASN A 18 3.11 -0.26 3.47
C ASN A 18 2.72 0.38 4.81
N PHE A 19 2.73 -0.39 5.89
CA PHE A 19 2.44 0.08 7.24
C PHE A 19 3.47 1.10 7.72
N LEU A 20 4.77 0.86 7.49
CA LEU A 20 5.83 1.81 7.82
C LEU A 20 5.71 3.12 7.04
N VAL A 21 5.34 3.05 5.75
CA VAL A 21 5.07 4.25 4.94
C VAL A 21 3.85 5.00 5.48
N THR A 22 2.81 4.31 5.90
CA THR A 22 1.64 4.96 6.51
C THR A 22 2.01 5.62 7.84
N LEU A 23 2.81 4.96 8.68
CA LEU A 23 3.34 5.54 9.92
C LEU A 23 4.19 6.78 9.68
N SER A 24 5.06 6.78 8.65
CA SER A 24 5.87 7.96 8.34
C SER A 24 5.01 9.14 7.89
N CYS A 25 3.98 8.91 7.07
CA CYS A 25 3.01 9.94 6.70
C CYS A 25 2.29 10.52 7.93
N ILE A 26 1.85 9.66 8.85
CA ILE A 26 1.20 10.10 10.10
C ILE A 26 2.17 10.96 10.92
N GLY A 27 3.41 10.49 11.12
CA GLY A 27 4.42 11.23 11.86
C GLY A 27 4.68 12.63 11.29
N ILE A 28 4.74 12.75 9.95
CA ILE A 28 4.91 14.04 9.28
C ILE A 28 3.68 14.94 9.50
N ILE A 29 2.46 14.41 9.36
CA ILE A 29 1.23 15.18 9.58
C ILE A 29 1.17 15.67 11.04
N SER A 30 1.45 14.80 12.01
CA SER A 30 1.46 15.15 13.43
C SER A 30 2.52 16.20 13.79
N TYR A 31 3.69 16.16 13.14
CA TYR A 31 4.76 17.13 13.38
C TYR A 31 4.42 18.54 12.82
N TYR A 32 3.79 18.61 11.63
CA TYR A 32 3.46 19.89 10.99
C TYR A 32 2.12 20.49 11.46
N GLY A 33 1.26 19.71 12.13
CA GLY A 33 0.04 20.19 12.75
C GLY A 33 -0.86 20.98 11.80
N THR A 34 -1.15 22.23 12.14
CA THR A 34 -2.07 23.11 11.39
C THR A 34 -1.60 23.44 9.97
N HIS A 35 -0.31 23.32 9.67
CA HIS A 35 0.25 23.55 8.34
C HIS A 35 0.30 22.29 7.45
N ALA A 36 -0.12 21.13 7.97
CA ALA A 36 -0.04 19.86 7.26
C ALA A 36 -0.85 19.84 5.94
N HIS A 37 -1.88 20.68 5.81
CA HIS A 37 -2.66 20.85 4.57
C HIS A 37 -1.79 21.23 3.36
N LYS A 38 -0.70 21.98 3.55
CA LYS A 38 0.21 22.39 2.46
C LYS A 38 1.04 21.22 1.93
N LEU A 39 1.31 20.23 2.79
CA LEU A 39 2.12 19.06 2.49
C LEU A 39 1.31 17.91 1.90
N MET A 40 -0.02 18.06 1.84
CA MET A 40 -0.91 16.97 1.45
C MET A 40 -0.69 16.47 0.02
N GLY A 41 -0.42 17.39 -0.91
CA GLY A 41 -0.06 17.04 -2.28
C GLY A 41 1.26 16.25 -2.35
N PHE A 42 2.26 16.65 -1.56
CA PHE A 42 3.54 15.94 -1.49
C PHE A 42 3.39 14.55 -0.86
N LEU A 43 2.63 14.44 0.24
CA LEU A 43 2.36 13.16 0.91
C LEU A 43 1.57 12.20 0.00
N PHE A 44 0.63 12.72 -0.80
CA PHE A 44 -0.09 11.93 -1.80
C PHE A 44 0.88 11.31 -2.82
N TRP A 45 1.73 12.13 -3.45
CA TRP A 45 2.69 11.62 -4.44
C TRP A 45 3.75 10.71 -3.82
N PHE A 46 4.23 11.03 -2.61
CA PHE A 46 5.10 10.16 -1.83
C PHE A 46 4.46 8.78 -1.62
N LYS A 47 3.17 8.73 -1.25
CA LYS A 47 2.42 7.48 -1.08
C LYS A 47 2.29 6.70 -2.39
N VAL A 48 1.95 7.37 -3.50
CA VAL A 48 1.83 6.71 -4.82
C VAL A 48 3.17 6.11 -5.27
N ILE A 49 4.27 6.86 -5.15
CA ILE A 49 5.60 6.40 -5.56
C ILE A 49 6.05 5.23 -4.68
N THR A 50 5.89 5.34 -3.36
CA THR A 50 6.31 4.27 -2.43
C THR A 50 5.51 2.99 -2.62
N ILE A 51 4.20 3.05 -2.84
CA ILE A 51 3.40 1.87 -3.21
C ILE A 51 3.93 1.24 -4.51
N GLY A 52 4.24 2.05 -5.53
CA GLY A 52 4.79 1.58 -6.79
C GLY A 52 6.14 0.86 -6.61
N MET A 53 7.03 1.43 -5.78
CA MET A 53 8.31 0.81 -5.43
C MET A 53 8.10 -0.48 -4.65
N ILE A 54 7.27 -0.48 -3.62
CA ILE A 54 6.99 -1.68 -2.81
C ILE A 54 6.43 -2.80 -3.69
N PHE A 55 5.51 -2.48 -4.60
CA PHE A 55 4.93 -3.45 -5.52
C PHE A 55 5.97 -4.00 -6.52
N SER A 56 6.82 -3.14 -7.11
CA SER A 56 7.87 -3.59 -8.02
C SER A 56 8.88 -4.50 -7.31
N THR A 57 9.23 -4.15 -6.07
CA THR A 57 10.11 -4.96 -5.23
C THR A 57 9.46 -6.30 -4.86
N ALA A 58 8.17 -6.29 -4.53
CA ALA A 58 7.40 -7.49 -4.24
C ALA A 58 7.34 -8.43 -5.46
N ILE A 59 7.11 -7.90 -6.67
CA ILE A 59 7.17 -8.69 -7.91
C ILE A 59 8.56 -9.30 -8.09
N TYR A 60 9.63 -8.55 -7.83
CA TYR A 60 11.00 -9.00 -8.01
C TYR A 60 11.38 -10.13 -7.05
N TYR A 61 11.10 -9.98 -5.76
CA TYR A 61 11.43 -11.00 -4.75
C TYR A 61 10.48 -12.20 -4.78
N GLN A 62 9.20 -11.98 -5.06
CA GLN A 62 8.18 -13.04 -5.06
C GLN A 62 7.90 -13.58 -6.47
N LYS A 63 8.86 -13.54 -7.40
CA LYS A 63 8.68 -14.05 -8.78
C LYS A 63 8.10 -15.46 -8.81
N LYS A 64 8.59 -16.37 -7.97
CA LYS A 64 8.12 -17.77 -7.90
C LYS A 64 6.66 -17.86 -7.45
N GLU A 65 6.26 -17.09 -6.44
CA GLU A 65 4.86 -17.05 -5.99
C GLU A 65 3.95 -16.39 -7.03
N MET A 66 4.46 -15.38 -7.74
CA MET A 66 3.74 -14.73 -8.84
C MET A 66 3.42 -15.70 -9.99
N TYR A 67 4.35 -16.59 -10.36
CA TYR A 67 4.06 -17.65 -11.34
C TYR A 67 3.00 -18.63 -10.83
N TYR A 68 3.05 -18.97 -9.54
CA TYR A 68 2.01 -19.81 -8.91
C TYR A 68 0.62 -19.14 -8.93
N TYR A 69 0.55 -17.83 -8.63
CA TYR A 69 -0.69 -17.06 -8.69
C TYR A 69 -1.24 -16.98 -10.12
N GLN A 70 -0.37 -16.84 -11.13
CA GLN A 70 -0.76 -16.84 -12.54
C GLN A 70 -1.31 -18.19 -13.00
N ASN A 71 -0.70 -19.31 -12.59
CA ASN A 71 -1.20 -20.66 -12.89
C ASN A 71 -2.58 -20.93 -12.26
N LEU A 72 -2.94 -20.19 -11.21
CA LEU A 72 -4.26 -20.22 -10.57
C LEU A 72 -5.26 -19.22 -11.16
N GLY A 73 -4.90 -18.53 -12.26
CA GLY A 73 -5.76 -17.57 -12.96
C GLY A 73 -5.82 -16.18 -12.33
N VAL A 74 -4.94 -15.86 -11.37
CA VAL A 74 -4.87 -14.53 -10.75
C VAL A 74 -3.74 -13.72 -11.40
N SER A 75 -4.08 -12.60 -12.04
CA SER A 75 -3.09 -11.73 -12.65
C SER A 75 -2.30 -10.92 -11.61
N LYS A 76 -1.02 -10.66 -11.92
CA LYS A 76 -0.12 -9.85 -11.09
C LYS A 76 -0.69 -8.46 -10.81
N LEU A 77 -1.27 -7.84 -11.85
CA LEU A 77 -1.91 -6.53 -11.76
C LEU A 77 -3.11 -6.54 -10.81
N LYS A 78 -3.93 -7.59 -10.82
CA LYS A 78 -5.07 -7.68 -9.91
C LYS A 78 -4.64 -7.76 -8.44
N LEU A 79 -3.58 -8.50 -8.13
CA LEU A 79 -3.00 -8.55 -6.78
C LEU A 79 -2.45 -7.19 -6.34
N GLY A 80 -1.68 -6.53 -7.22
CA GLY A 80 -1.14 -5.20 -6.96
C GLY A 80 -2.25 -4.18 -6.74
N VAL A 81 -3.16 -4.04 -7.69
CA VAL A 81 -4.24 -3.04 -7.63
C VAL A 81 -5.12 -3.23 -6.40
N THR A 82 -5.50 -4.47 -6.06
CA THR A 82 -6.35 -4.72 -4.88
C THR A 82 -5.65 -4.40 -3.56
N THR A 83 -4.36 -4.75 -3.43
CA THR A 83 -3.59 -4.45 -2.21
C THR A 83 -3.24 -2.97 -2.10
N SER A 84 -2.89 -2.31 -3.20
CA SER A 84 -2.62 -0.88 -3.26
C SER A 84 -3.87 -0.04 -2.97
N LEU A 85 -5.04 -0.43 -3.51
CA LEU A 85 -6.32 0.24 -3.22
C LEU A 85 -6.66 0.15 -1.73
N PHE A 86 -6.52 -1.04 -1.15
CA PHE A 86 -6.79 -1.24 0.27
C PHE A 86 -5.90 -0.36 1.16
N ASP A 87 -4.60 -0.33 0.88
CA ASP A 87 -3.65 0.49 1.64
C ASP A 87 -3.89 2.00 1.44
N PHE A 88 -4.25 2.41 0.23
CA PHE A 88 -4.60 3.80 -0.06
C PHE A 88 -5.87 4.24 0.69
N LEU A 89 -6.90 3.40 0.74
CA LEU A 89 -8.12 3.67 1.50
C LEU A 89 -7.85 3.76 3.01
N LEU A 90 -6.95 2.90 3.52
CA LEU A 90 -6.53 2.94 4.92
C LEU A 90 -5.83 4.26 5.24
N TRP A 91 -4.90 4.70 4.39
CA TRP A 91 -4.24 6.00 4.54
C TRP A 91 -5.22 7.18 4.50
N LEU A 92 -6.17 7.15 3.55
CA LEU A 92 -7.21 8.18 3.40
C LEU A 92 -8.11 8.24 4.65
N PHE A 93 -8.53 7.08 5.18
CA PHE A 93 -9.30 6.99 6.41
C PHE A 93 -8.57 7.61 7.60
N ILE A 94 -7.28 7.31 7.78
CA ILE A 94 -6.48 7.86 8.87
C ILE A 94 -6.38 9.38 8.75
N ILE A 95 -6.17 9.89 7.54
CA ILE A 95 -6.11 11.33 7.28
C ILE A 95 -7.41 12.02 7.67
N ILE A 96 -8.55 11.50 7.22
CA ILE A 96 -9.85 12.10 7.55
C ILE A 96 -10.04 12.18 9.07
N ASN A 97 -9.65 11.14 9.80
CA ASN A 97 -9.73 11.14 11.26
C ASN A 97 -8.70 12.07 11.92
N ALA A 98 -7.52 12.25 11.33
CA ALA A 98 -6.48 13.12 11.87
C ALA A 98 -6.82 14.62 11.76
N TYR A 99 -7.67 15.00 10.80
CA TYR A 99 -8.12 16.38 10.59
C TYR A 99 -9.52 16.67 11.16
N ARG A 100 -10.17 15.68 11.80
CA ARG A 100 -11.43 15.87 12.53
C ARG A 100 -11.14 16.29 13.96
#